data_AF-A0A7L3J3G2-F1
#
_entry.id   AF-A0A7L3J3G2-F1
#
_cell.length_a   1.000
_cell.length_b   1.000
_cell.length_c   1.000
_cell.angle_alpha   90.00
_cell.angle_beta   90.00
_cell.angle_gamma   90.00
#
_symmetry.space_group_name_H-M   'P 1'
#
loop_
_entity.id
_entity.type
_entity.pdbx_description
1 polymer ?
#
loop_
_entity_poly.entity_id
_entity_poly.type
_entity_poly.pdbx_seq_one_letter_code
_entity_poly.pdbx_strand_id
1 'polypeptide(L)'
;SEDQVAEETEEVFQSYAFYRYKQERKERGEKVPRNREIEEIQPVPGSTGSQVGRRLAIIGDDINERYDAEFRYMLKSLQPTEEN
;
A
#
# COMPACT_ATOMS: atom_id res chain seq x y z
N SER A 1 -12.90 8.24 18.29
CA SER A 1 -11.81 8.70 19.19
C SER A 1 -10.48 8.46 18.50
N GLU A 2 -9.35 8.85 19.09
CA GLU A 2 -8.03 8.44 18.57
C GLU A 2 -7.90 6.91 18.50
N ASP A 3 -8.34 6.20 19.55
CA ASP A 3 -8.35 4.73 19.59
C ASP A 3 -9.16 4.11 18.44
N GLN A 4 -10.33 4.67 18.14
CA GLN A 4 -11.15 4.19 17.04
C GLN A 4 -10.46 4.39 15.67
N VAL A 5 -9.75 5.50 15.49
CA VAL A 5 -8.99 5.74 14.25
C VAL A 5 -7.84 4.75 14.13
N ALA A 6 -7.17 4.42 15.24
CA ALA A 6 -6.13 3.40 15.26
C ALA A 6 -6.69 2.02 14.87
N GLU A 7 -7.86 1.63 15.39
CA GLU A 7 -8.53 0.37 15.03
C GLU A 7 -8.94 0.33 13.56
N GLU A 8 -9.48 1.43 13.02
CA GLU A 8 -9.90 1.52 11.61
C GLU A 8 -8.72 1.56 10.63
N THR A 9 -7.53 1.99 11.08
CA THR A 9 -6.35 2.18 10.24
C THR A 9 -5.88 0.87 9.60
N GLU A 10 -5.98 -0.25 10.32
CA GLU A 10 -5.56 -1.56 9.80
C GLU A 10 -6.32 -1.91 8.51
N GLU A 11 -7.64 -1.79 8.54
CA GLU A 11 -8.48 -2.10 7.37
C GLU A 11 -8.19 -1.15 6.19
N VAL A 12 -8.01 0.14 6.49
CA VAL A 12 -7.65 1.15 5.49
C VAL A 12 -6.31 0.82 4.84
N PHE A 13 -5.31 0.46 5.64
CA PHE A 13 -3.96 0.17 5.17
C PHE A 13 -3.92 -1.10 4.32
N GLN A 14 -4.57 -2.18 4.77
CA GLN A 14 -4.66 -3.43 4.00
C GLN A 14 -5.31 -3.20 2.62
N SER A 15 -6.43 -2.45 2.58
CA SER A 15 -7.08 -2.08 1.31
C SER A 15 -6.17 -1.22 0.44
N TYR A 16 -5.51 -0.20 1.02
CA TYR A 16 -4.57 0.66 0.31
C TYR A 16 -3.44 -0.14 -0.33
N ALA A 17 -2.75 -0.97 0.44
CA ALA A 17 -1.64 -1.80 -0.03
C ALA A 17 -2.08 -2.73 -1.17
N PHE A 18 -3.22 -3.40 -1.02
CA PHE A 18 -3.79 -4.28 -2.04
C PHE A 18 -4.06 -3.55 -3.36
N TYR A 19 -4.78 -2.42 -3.32
CA TYR A 19 -5.13 -1.69 -4.54
C TYR A 19 -3.92 -1.04 -5.20
N ARG A 20 -2.99 -0.50 -4.41
CA ARG A 20 -1.74 0.09 -4.91
C ARG A 20 -0.88 -0.97 -5.62
N TYR A 21 -0.64 -2.11 -4.98
CA TYR A 21 0.09 -3.22 -5.58
C TYR A 21 -0.55 -3.71 -6.88
N LYS A 22 -1.88 -3.89 -6.88
CA LYS A 22 -2.62 -4.34 -8.06
C LYS A 22 -2.51 -3.34 -9.23
N GLN A 23 -2.47 -2.04 -8.93
CA GLN A 23 -2.29 -1.00 -9.95
C GLN A 23 -0.86 -0.98 -10.49
N GLU A 24 0.15 -0.98 -9.62
CA GLU A 24 1.55 -1.03 -10.05
C GLU A 24 1.84 -2.25 -10.93
N ARG A 25 1.28 -3.43 -10.57
CA ARG A 25 1.40 -4.65 -11.38
C ARG A 25 0.73 -4.52 -12.75
N LYS A 26 -0.38 -3.78 -12.87
CA LYS A 26 -1.01 -3.51 -14.17
C LYS A 26 -0.17 -2.58 -15.03
N GLU A 27 0.45 -1.56 -14.44
CA GLU A 27 1.21 -0.54 -15.17
C GLU A 27 2.60 -1.01 -15.57
N ARG A 28 3.29 -1.74 -14.67
CA ARG A 28 4.71 -2.07 -14.80
C ARG A 28 4.96 -3.57 -14.96
N GLY A 29 3.92 -4.40 -14.84
CA GLY A 29 3.98 -5.83 -15.07
C GLY A 29 5.00 -6.54 -14.18
N GLU A 30 5.84 -7.35 -14.82
CA GLU A 30 6.85 -8.18 -14.15
C GLU A 30 7.96 -7.38 -13.43
N LYS A 31 8.07 -6.07 -13.68
CA LYS A 31 9.03 -5.21 -12.98
C LYS A 31 8.68 -4.98 -11.51
N VAL A 32 7.43 -5.22 -11.13
CA VAL A 32 6.99 -5.15 -9.73
C VAL A 32 7.16 -6.55 -9.13
N PRO A 33 8.02 -6.74 -8.11
CA PRO A 33 8.20 -8.03 -7.47
C PRO A 33 6.88 -8.60 -6.97
N ARG A 34 6.74 -9.93 -7.01
CA ARG A 34 5.57 -10.55 -6.39
C ARG A 34 5.63 -10.37 -4.88
N ASN A 35 4.54 -9.92 -4.29
CA ASN A 35 4.35 -9.88 -2.84
C ASN A 35 3.16 -10.76 -2.48
N ARG A 36 3.46 -11.94 -1.90
CA ARG A 36 2.45 -12.94 -1.56
C ARG A 36 1.52 -12.47 -0.44
N GLU A 37 2.07 -11.78 0.57
CA GLU A 37 1.30 -11.24 1.69
C GLU A 37 0.21 -10.28 1.19
N ILE A 38 0.56 -9.37 0.28
CA ILE A 38 -0.41 -8.44 -0.32
C ILE A 38 -1.40 -9.15 -1.25
N GLU A 39 -0.97 -10.18 -1.98
CA GLU A 39 -1.85 -10.97 -2.86
C GLU A 39 -2.91 -11.78 -2.07
N GLU A 40 -2.61 -12.15 -0.84
CA GLU A 40 -3.50 -12.92 0.04
C GLU A 40 -4.50 -12.03 0.81
N ILE A 41 -4.31 -10.70 0.81
CA ILE A 41 -5.26 -9.75 1.42
C ILE A 41 -6.63 -9.89 0.75
N GLN A 42 -7.67 -10.00 1.59
CA GLN A 42 -9.07 -10.01 1.16
C GLN A 42 -9.77 -8.75 1.72
N PRO A 43 -9.78 -7.63 0.97
CA PRO A 43 -10.43 -6.41 1.43
C PRO A 43 -11.92 -6.64 1.65
N VAL A 44 -12.47 -6.09 2.73
CA VAL A 44 -13.89 -6.21 3.06
C VAL A 44 -14.71 -5.40 2.04
N PRO A 45 -15.53 -6.04 1.18
CA PRO A 45 -16.23 -5.30 0.14
C PRO A 45 -17.28 -4.34 0.73
N GLY A 46 -17.17 -3.06 0.37
CA GLY A 46 -18.19 -2.06 0.69
C GLY A 46 -18.09 -1.42 2.08
N SER A 47 -17.17 -1.85 2.94
CA SER A 47 -16.87 -1.14 4.19
C SER A 47 -16.24 0.23 3.93
N THR A 48 -16.39 1.15 4.87
CA THR A 48 -15.82 2.51 4.78
C THR A 48 -14.30 2.46 4.70
N GLY A 49 -13.63 1.67 5.55
CA GLY A 49 -12.17 1.55 5.57
C GLY A 49 -11.62 1.09 4.22
N SER A 50 -12.22 0.05 3.64
CA SER A 50 -11.83 -0.47 2.33
C SER A 50 -12.04 0.54 1.21
N GLN A 51 -13.14 1.31 1.23
CA GLN A 51 -13.38 2.38 0.25
C GLN A 51 -12.37 3.52 0.38
N VAL A 52 -12.02 3.90 1.62
CA VAL A 52 -11.00 4.92 1.91
C VAL A 52 -9.63 4.46 1.41
N GLY A 53 -9.19 3.26 1.79
CA GLY A 53 -7.89 2.71 1.35
C GLY A 53 -7.77 2.64 -0.17
N ARG A 54 -8.84 2.19 -0.85
CA ARG A 54 -8.88 2.18 -2.34
C ARG A 54 -8.76 3.58 -2.92
N ARG A 55 -9.46 4.57 -2.36
CA ARG A 55 -9.38 5.96 -2.84
C ARG A 55 -7.98 6.54 -2.63
N LEU A 56 -7.38 6.29 -1.46
CA LEU A 56 -6.00 6.69 -1.16
C LEU A 56 -5.01 6.09 -2.15
N ALA A 57 -5.18 4.82 -2.53
CA ALA A 57 -4.33 4.18 -3.54
C ALA A 57 -4.45 4.89 -4.90
N ILE A 58 -5.66 5.27 -5.32
CA ILE A 58 -5.88 5.94 -6.61
C ILE A 58 -5.28 7.36 -6.63
N ILE A 59 -5.51 8.14 -5.58
CA ILE A 59 -5.06 9.55 -5.55
C ILE A 59 -3.57 9.69 -5.18
N GLY A 60 -3.03 8.69 -4.49
CA GLY A 60 -1.66 8.70 -3.99
C GLY A 60 -0.62 8.51 -5.09
N ASP A 61 -1.00 8.05 -6.27
CA ASP A 61 -0.08 7.65 -7.34
C ASP A 61 0.80 8.78 -7.86
N ASP A 62 0.22 9.93 -8.19
CA ASP A 62 0.98 11.09 -8.68
C ASP A 62 1.96 11.63 -7.63
N ILE A 63 1.60 11.52 -6.35
CA ILE A 63 2.45 11.95 -5.24
C ILE A 63 3.55 10.91 -5.04
N ASN A 64 3.20 9.62 -4.99
CA ASN A 64 4.13 8.52 -4.83
C ASN A 64 5.17 8.48 -5.94
N GLU A 65 4.80 8.76 -7.20
CA GLU A 65 5.75 8.79 -8.31
C GLU A 65 6.84 9.85 -8.11
N ARG A 66 6.50 11.02 -7.57
CA ARG A 66 7.47 12.10 -7.29
C ARG A 66 8.52 11.69 -6.25
N TYR A 67 8.14 10.83 -5.30
CA TYR A 67 9.02 10.42 -4.19
C TYR A 67 9.58 9.00 -4.36
N ASP A 68 9.18 8.23 -5.37
CA ASP A 68 9.57 6.83 -5.57
C ASP A 68 11.10 6.64 -5.62
N ALA A 69 11.81 7.54 -6.31
CA ALA A 69 13.27 7.48 -6.40
C ALA A 69 13.95 7.68 -5.03
N GLU A 70 13.42 8.61 -4.22
CA GLU A 70 13.93 8.90 -2.88
C GLU A 70 13.65 7.74 -1.93
N PHE A 71 12.42 7.22 -1.91
CA PHE A 71 12.07 6.05 -1.10
C PHE A 71 12.91 4.83 -1.45
N ARG A 72 13.13 4.54 -2.74
CA ARG A 72 14.00 3.43 -3.16
C ARG A 72 15.45 3.64 -2.71
N TYR A 73 15.97 4.87 -2.80
CA TYR A 73 17.31 5.18 -2.32
C TYR A 73 17.42 4.98 -0.81
N MET A 74 16.44 5.45 -0.04
CA MET A 74 16.38 5.27 1.41
C MET A 74 16.32 3.79 1.79
N LEU A 75 15.42 3.01 1.18
CA LEU A 75 15.30 1.56 1.43
C LEU A 75 16.58 0.80 1.10
N LYS A 76 17.24 1.13 -0.02
CA LYS A 76 18.52 0.53 -0.40
C LYS A 76 19.64 0.85 0.59
N SER A 77 19.61 2.06 1.17
CA SER A 77 20.61 2.52 2.13
C SER A 77 20.37 1.93 3.51
N LEU A 78 19.10 1.81 3.93
CA LEU A 78 18.70 1.25 5.21
C LEU A 78 18.92 -0.27 5.29
N GLN A 79 18.71 -0.99 4.18
CA GLN A 79 18.72 -2.46 4.12
C GLN A 79 17.85 -3.08 5.24
N PRO A 80 16.54 -2.78 5.25
CA PRO A 80 15.65 -3.24 6.30
C PRO A 80 15.55 -4.77 6.31
N THR A 81 15.38 -5.29 7.51
CA THR A 81 15.13 -6.69 7.86
C THR A 81 13.90 -6.72 8.76
N GLU A 82 13.44 -7.90 9.15
CA GLU A 82 12.32 -7.99 10.10
C GLU A 82 12.63 -7.35 11.47
N GLU A 83 13.92 -7.21 11.82
CA GLU A 83 14.35 -6.68 13.12
C GLU A 83 14.67 -5.17 13.11
N ASN A 84 14.74 -4.50 11.95
CA ASN A 84 15.18 -3.09 11.85
C ASN A 84 14.43 -2.22 10.84
#